data_AF-A0A828QTB4-F1
#
_entry.id   AF-A0A828QTB4-F1
#
_cell.length_a   1.000
_cell.length_b   1.000
_cell.length_c   1.000
_cell.angle_alpha   90.00
_cell.angle_beta   90.00
_cell.angle_gamma   90.00
#
_symmetry.space_group_name_H-M   'P 1'
#
loop_
_entity.id
_entity.type
_entity.pdbx_description
1 polymer ?
#
loop_
_entity_poly.entity_id
_entity_poly.type
_entity_poly.pdbx_seq_one_letter_code
_entity_poly.pdbx_strand_id
1 'polypeptide(L)'
;MTSYDGEHTEFKANIENFWKIVENIEITLKATHTKHNTFDPNDKNSANKALITTKKGQIDLESLSGYDYKAKIARCNLCDMAICELGTTNLVPFVFFRKAGVAFYCYSNQIPYMKSLAQKIPHLKTINFAYYKLNKHIGPECDYHIPYQHLYNLAAECLEELSLENKIKGFNKEKPLKMHRLSVPSVELINKAYELEQKTGVIFKNNKVEKEILQKIKAQEKLLRTQNLLLKIEQKQAKFNNPSPQAQIPLQKPKGAVERVHRHLAYKLGIAIIVCSKSLLGYARMPFVLYHIKAQHKFEQEKFQKALLKNPVLKLLPLESYADYENALKEQRCYTYKLGLAMMEAHRNLFKGGLVWFYFESKRLKREFEKEKQ
;
A
#
# COMPACT_ATOMS: atom_id res chain seq x y z
N MET A 1 14.14 14.78 -18.37
CA MET A 1 13.79 13.95 -19.54
C MET A 1 14.40 14.61 -20.76
N THR A 2 15.25 13.88 -21.48
CA THR A 2 16.16 14.40 -22.51
C THR A 2 15.67 14.03 -23.90
N SER A 3 15.70 14.96 -24.85
CA SER A 3 15.55 14.67 -26.28
C SER A 3 16.89 14.16 -26.80
N TYR A 4 16.92 12.98 -27.44
CA TYR A 4 18.15 12.39 -27.96
C TYR A 4 18.25 12.58 -29.47
N ASP A 5 18.88 13.68 -29.87
CA ASP A 5 19.20 13.99 -31.28
C ASP A 5 20.68 13.72 -31.60
N GLY A 6 21.35 12.85 -30.83
CA GLY A 6 22.79 12.57 -30.94
C GLY A 6 23.65 13.22 -29.85
N GLU A 7 23.10 14.20 -29.10
CA GLU A 7 23.73 14.77 -27.90
C GLU A 7 22.75 14.79 -26.72
N HIS A 8 23.19 14.29 -25.56
CA HIS A 8 22.40 14.31 -24.32
C HIS A 8 22.28 15.74 -23.81
N THR A 9 21.08 16.33 -23.92
CA THR A 9 20.81 17.68 -23.41
C THR A 9 19.86 17.61 -22.22
N GLU A 10 20.36 17.95 -21.03
CA GLU A 10 19.55 18.04 -19.82
C GLU A 10 18.99 19.45 -19.63
N PHE A 11 17.67 19.54 -19.59
CA PHE A 11 16.95 20.75 -19.21
C PHE A 11 16.63 20.67 -17.71
N LYS A 12 17.39 21.40 -16.87
CA LYS A 12 17.18 21.39 -15.41
C LYS A 12 15.74 21.74 -15.01
N ALA A 13 15.14 22.74 -15.66
CA ALA A 13 13.75 23.15 -15.43
C ALA A 13 12.72 22.02 -15.66
N ASN A 14 12.99 21.07 -16.55
CA ASN A 14 12.08 19.93 -16.76
C ASN A 14 12.01 19.00 -15.56
N ILE A 15 13.11 18.89 -14.80
CA ILE A 15 13.15 18.07 -13.59
C ILE A 15 12.29 18.73 -12.50
N GLU A 16 12.44 20.04 -12.33
CA GLU A 16 11.65 20.83 -11.38
C GLU A 16 10.15 20.78 -11.70
N ASN A 17 9.78 20.99 -12.98
CA ASN A 17 8.38 20.92 -13.42
C ASN A 17 7.76 19.53 -13.18
N PHE A 18 8.52 18.46 -13.42
CA PHE A 18 8.05 17.11 -13.17
C PHE A 18 7.83 16.85 -11.67
N TRP A 19 8.80 17.20 -10.82
CA TRP A 19 8.66 17.00 -9.37
C TRP A 19 7.53 17.85 -8.77
N LYS A 20 7.28 19.04 -9.30
CA LYS A 20 6.13 19.86 -8.91
C LYS A 20 4.81 19.12 -9.11
N ILE A 21 4.60 18.43 -10.24
CA ILE A 21 3.42 17.56 -10.40
C ILE A 21 3.40 16.47 -9.33
N VAL A 22 4.52 15.75 -9.16
CA VAL A 22 4.58 14.60 -8.26
C VAL A 22 4.23 15.00 -6.83
N GLU A 23 4.80 16.10 -6.34
CA GLU A 23 4.51 16.67 -5.02
C GLU A 23 3.04 17.10 -4.92
N ASN A 24 2.50 17.76 -5.94
CA ASN A 24 1.08 18.15 -5.96
C ASN A 24 0.13 16.94 -5.93
N ILE A 25 0.47 15.85 -6.64
CA ILE A 25 -0.30 14.59 -6.57
C ILE A 25 -0.24 14.04 -5.16
N GLU A 26 0.94 14.01 -4.53
CA GLU A 26 1.12 13.50 -3.18
C GLU A 26 0.30 14.31 -2.17
N ILE A 27 0.32 15.64 -2.28
CA ILE A 27 -0.52 16.56 -1.49
C ILE A 27 -2.01 16.27 -1.72
N THR A 28 -2.43 16.11 -2.98
CA THR A 28 -3.82 15.85 -3.35
C THR A 28 -4.32 14.49 -2.84
N LEU A 29 -3.46 13.46 -2.85
CA LEU A 29 -3.78 12.13 -2.32
C LEU A 29 -3.83 12.11 -0.79
N LYS A 30 -3.00 12.93 -0.13
CA LYS A 30 -2.98 13.07 1.34
C LYS A 30 -4.10 13.96 1.88
N ALA A 31 -4.55 14.93 1.09
CA ALA A 31 -5.69 15.77 1.43
C ALA A 31 -6.97 14.93 1.34
N THR A 32 -7.51 14.53 2.50
CA THR A 32 -8.80 13.85 2.59
C THR A 32 -9.89 14.68 1.89
N HIS A 33 -10.40 14.14 0.78
CA HIS A 33 -11.54 14.58 -0.04
C HIS A 33 -12.21 15.91 0.38
N THR A 34 -11.80 17.05 -0.18
CA THR A 34 -12.56 18.30 0.05
C THR A 34 -12.68 19.29 -1.11
N LYS A 35 -12.04 19.10 -2.28
CA LYS A 35 -12.38 19.91 -3.47
C LYS A 35 -12.42 19.08 -4.74
N HIS A 36 -13.59 19.04 -5.37
CA HIS A 36 -13.76 18.55 -6.74
C HIS A 36 -13.24 19.63 -7.69
N ASN A 37 -12.15 19.36 -8.40
CA ASN A 37 -11.67 20.27 -9.43
C ASN A 37 -12.58 20.15 -10.66
N THR A 38 -13.39 21.17 -10.90
CA THR A 38 -14.23 21.28 -12.10
C THR A 38 -13.35 21.48 -13.34
N PHE A 39 -13.72 20.84 -14.44
CA PHE A 39 -13.01 20.97 -15.72
C PHE A 39 -13.14 22.40 -16.29
N ASP A 40 -12.01 23.09 -16.41
CA ASP A 40 -11.85 24.27 -17.28
C ASP A 40 -10.91 23.90 -18.46
N PRO A 41 -11.37 23.96 -19.71
CA PRO A 41 -10.55 23.66 -20.89
C PRO A 41 -9.42 24.69 -21.12
N ASN A 42 -9.50 25.88 -20.53
CA ASN A 42 -8.51 26.95 -20.66
C ASN A 42 -7.52 27.03 -19.50
N ASP A 43 -7.63 26.15 -18.49
CA ASP A 43 -6.71 26.15 -17.35
C ASP A 43 -5.33 25.64 -17.77
N LYS A 44 -4.45 26.61 -18.05
CA LYS A 44 -3.03 26.42 -18.35
C LYS A 44 -2.15 26.30 -17.09
N ASN A 45 -2.71 26.57 -15.90
CA ASN A 45 -1.97 26.71 -14.64
C ASN A 45 -2.37 25.69 -13.54
N SER A 46 -3.16 24.67 -13.88
CA SER A 46 -3.56 23.63 -12.93
C SER A 46 -2.32 22.97 -12.30
N ALA A 47 -2.35 22.77 -10.99
CA ALA A 47 -1.31 22.07 -10.21
C ALA A 47 -1.02 20.64 -10.72
N ASN A 48 -1.92 20.08 -11.54
CA ASN A 48 -1.82 18.75 -12.12
C ASN A 48 -1.12 18.71 -13.49
N LYS A 49 -0.67 19.86 -14.02
CA LYS A 49 -0.02 19.96 -15.33
C LYS A 49 1.45 20.36 -15.21
N ALA A 50 2.27 19.88 -16.14
CA ALA A 50 3.65 20.28 -16.33
C ALA A 50 3.96 20.31 -17.81
N LEU A 51 4.64 21.38 -18.19
CA LEU A 51 5.18 21.55 -19.50
C LEU A 51 6.65 21.12 -19.47
N ILE A 52 6.98 20.14 -20.30
CA ILE A 52 8.35 19.67 -20.50
C ILE A 52 8.83 20.24 -21.82
N THR A 53 9.89 21.05 -21.78
CA THR A 53 10.44 21.68 -22.99
C THR A 53 11.55 20.82 -23.58
N THR A 54 11.57 20.66 -24.89
CA THR A 54 12.59 19.93 -25.63
C THR A 54 13.23 20.85 -26.68
N LYS A 55 14.35 20.44 -27.29
CA LYS A 55 14.97 21.19 -28.39
C LYS A 55 14.02 21.43 -29.57
N LYS A 56 13.00 20.57 -29.74
CA LYS A 56 12.15 20.50 -30.94
C LYS A 56 10.66 20.74 -30.67
N GLY A 57 10.28 21.09 -29.43
CA GLY A 57 8.88 21.28 -29.07
C GLY A 57 8.60 21.14 -27.57
N GLN A 58 7.34 21.02 -27.22
CA GLN A 58 6.87 20.90 -25.83
C GLN A 58 6.04 19.63 -25.65
N ILE A 59 6.11 19.05 -24.45
CA ILE A 59 5.31 17.91 -24.04
C ILE A 59 4.46 18.34 -22.84
N ASP A 60 3.15 18.19 -22.97
CA ASP A 60 2.21 18.40 -21.89
C ASP A 60 2.05 17.11 -21.09
N LEU A 61 2.43 17.15 -19.82
CA LEU A 61 2.16 16.09 -18.85
C LEU A 61 1.01 16.53 -17.97
N GLU A 62 0.00 15.67 -17.85
CA GLU A 62 -1.17 15.95 -17.03
C GLU A 62 -1.56 14.76 -16.17
N SER A 63 -1.61 14.99 -14.87
CA SER A 63 -2.15 14.04 -13.90
C SER A 63 -3.66 14.14 -13.86
N LEU A 64 -4.32 12.99 -14.04
CA LEU A 64 -5.77 12.89 -13.92
C LEU A 64 -6.24 12.63 -12.47
N SER A 65 -5.32 12.61 -11.50
CA SER A 65 -5.65 12.46 -10.08
C SER A 65 -6.46 13.64 -9.57
N GLY A 66 -7.48 13.36 -8.75
CA GLY A 66 -8.38 14.38 -8.19
C GLY A 66 -9.50 14.87 -9.12
N TYR A 67 -9.45 14.52 -10.41
CA TYR A 67 -10.54 14.85 -11.36
C TYR A 67 -11.69 13.83 -11.30
N ASP A 68 -12.92 14.31 -11.56
CA ASP A 68 -14.07 13.46 -11.79
C ASP A 68 -13.99 12.72 -13.15
N TYR A 69 -14.88 11.75 -13.37
CA TYR A 69 -14.86 10.96 -14.60
C TYR A 69 -15.20 11.78 -15.86
N LYS A 70 -16.02 12.83 -15.76
CA LYS A 70 -16.38 13.68 -16.91
C LYS A 70 -15.15 14.46 -17.38
N ALA A 71 -14.43 15.07 -16.45
CA ALA A 71 -13.17 15.77 -16.69
C ALA A 71 -12.10 14.81 -17.25
N LYS A 72 -11.97 13.61 -16.65
CA LYS A 72 -11.06 12.57 -17.13
C LYS A 72 -11.33 12.16 -18.57
N ILE A 73 -12.60 11.94 -18.92
CA ILE A 73 -13.01 11.58 -20.29
C ILE A 73 -12.64 12.70 -21.28
N ALA A 74 -12.98 13.95 -20.95
CA ALA A 74 -12.68 15.09 -21.81
C ALA A 74 -11.16 15.26 -22.04
N ARG A 75 -10.36 15.19 -20.96
CA ARG A 75 -8.90 15.33 -21.03
C ARG A 75 -8.26 14.15 -21.76
N CYS A 76 -8.67 12.92 -21.46
CA CYS A 76 -8.11 11.73 -22.09
C CYS A 76 -8.32 11.72 -23.61
N ASN A 77 -9.43 12.25 -24.11
CA ASN A 77 -9.66 12.40 -25.54
C ASN A 77 -8.55 13.20 -26.25
N LEU A 78 -7.99 14.21 -25.57
CA LEU A 78 -6.97 15.13 -26.10
C LEU A 78 -5.54 14.57 -26.02
N CYS A 79 -5.29 13.54 -25.20
CA CYS A 79 -3.95 13.00 -25.00
C CYS A 79 -3.53 12.08 -26.16
N ASP A 80 -2.25 12.15 -26.55
CA ASP A 80 -1.65 11.21 -27.52
C ASP A 80 -1.44 9.81 -26.92
N MET A 81 -1.09 9.75 -25.64
CA MET A 81 -0.87 8.50 -24.90
C MET A 81 -1.34 8.60 -23.44
N ALA A 82 -1.49 7.46 -22.78
CA ALA A 82 -1.81 7.36 -21.36
C ALA A 82 -0.91 6.37 -20.61
N ILE A 83 -0.46 6.75 -19.41
CA ILE A 83 0.26 5.86 -18.48
C ILE A 83 -0.68 5.60 -17.31
N CYS A 84 -1.11 4.34 -17.15
CA CYS A 84 -2.19 4.01 -16.21
C CYS A 84 -1.94 2.67 -15.53
N GLU A 85 -2.24 2.59 -14.24
CA GLU A 85 -2.43 1.32 -13.56
C GLU A 85 -3.75 0.65 -13.98
N LEU A 86 -3.87 -0.66 -13.75
CA LEU A 86 -5.12 -1.39 -14.01
C LEU A 86 -5.94 -1.52 -12.72
N GLY A 87 -7.23 -1.26 -12.87
CA GLY A 87 -8.21 -1.08 -11.81
C GLY A 87 -9.43 -0.39 -12.42
N THR A 88 -10.11 0.46 -11.66
CA THR A 88 -11.17 1.34 -12.22
C THR A 88 -10.61 2.53 -13.01
N THR A 89 -9.33 2.82 -12.85
CA THR A 89 -8.60 3.93 -13.49
C THR A 89 -8.38 3.71 -14.99
N ASN A 90 -8.24 2.45 -15.44
CA ASN A 90 -8.02 2.12 -16.85
C ASN A 90 -9.26 2.28 -17.75
N LEU A 91 -10.45 2.39 -17.16
CA LEU A 91 -11.71 2.45 -17.90
C LEU A 91 -11.69 3.57 -18.94
N VAL A 92 -11.23 4.75 -18.53
CA VAL A 92 -11.19 5.91 -19.42
C VAL A 92 -10.13 5.72 -20.52
N PRO A 93 -8.82 5.60 -20.22
CA PRO A 93 -7.81 5.57 -21.28
C PRO A 93 -7.87 4.33 -22.16
N PHE A 94 -8.06 3.13 -21.60
CA PHE A 94 -7.89 1.88 -22.34
C PHE A 94 -9.22 1.27 -22.79
N VAL A 95 -10.26 1.31 -21.96
CA VAL A 95 -11.55 0.70 -22.33
C VAL A 95 -12.37 1.62 -23.25
N PHE A 96 -12.53 2.89 -22.88
CA PHE A 96 -13.36 3.82 -23.65
C PHE A 96 -12.63 4.40 -24.87
N PHE A 97 -11.39 4.88 -24.68
CA PHE A 97 -10.65 5.57 -25.74
C PHE A 97 -9.61 4.72 -26.47
N ARG A 98 -9.28 3.52 -25.96
CA ARG A 98 -8.24 2.65 -26.54
C ARG A 98 -6.93 3.40 -26.84
N LYS A 99 -6.49 4.24 -25.90
CA LYS A 99 -5.28 5.05 -26.04
C LYS A 99 -4.04 4.17 -26.00
N ALA A 100 -3.07 4.51 -26.85
CA ALA A 100 -1.70 4.04 -26.74
C ALA A 100 -1.10 4.40 -25.38
N GLY A 101 -0.06 3.69 -24.96
CA GLY A 101 0.71 4.09 -23.79
C GLY A 101 1.24 2.93 -22.96
N VAL A 102 1.16 3.04 -21.63
CA VAL A 102 1.78 2.07 -20.71
C VAL A 102 0.78 1.64 -19.64
N ALA A 103 0.51 0.33 -19.56
CA ALA A 103 -0.20 -0.31 -18.47
C ALA A 103 0.81 -0.88 -17.46
N PHE A 104 0.81 -0.38 -16.22
CA PHE A 104 1.91 -0.63 -15.28
C PHE A 104 1.58 -1.25 -13.92
N TYR A 105 0.35 -1.68 -13.69
CA TYR A 105 0.00 -2.42 -12.47
C TYR A 105 -1.23 -3.25 -12.72
N CYS A 106 -1.29 -4.45 -12.16
CA CYS A 106 -2.51 -5.26 -12.13
C CYS A 106 -2.38 -6.34 -11.05
N TYR A 107 -3.49 -6.77 -10.48
CA TYR A 107 -3.48 -7.99 -9.66
C TYR A 107 -3.04 -9.21 -10.48
N SER A 108 -2.52 -10.25 -9.82
CA SER A 108 -2.04 -11.45 -10.52
C SER A 108 -3.11 -12.11 -11.40
N ASN A 109 -4.37 -12.09 -10.96
CA ASN A 109 -5.52 -12.58 -11.73
C ASN A 109 -5.92 -11.67 -12.91
N GLN A 110 -5.42 -10.43 -12.96
CA GLN A 110 -5.67 -9.47 -14.04
C GLN A 110 -4.56 -9.48 -15.11
N ILE A 111 -3.50 -10.27 -14.93
CA ILE A 111 -2.43 -10.43 -15.94
C ILE A 111 -2.98 -10.84 -17.32
N PRO A 112 -3.90 -11.83 -17.42
CA PRO A 112 -4.49 -12.19 -18.72
C PRO A 112 -5.27 -11.03 -19.35
N TYR A 113 -5.98 -10.26 -18.53
CA TYR A 113 -6.70 -9.07 -18.98
C TYR A 113 -5.75 -8.00 -19.52
N MET A 114 -4.65 -7.71 -18.82
CA MET A 114 -3.64 -6.77 -19.30
C MET A 114 -3.05 -7.19 -20.65
N LYS A 115 -2.70 -8.47 -20.79
CA LYS A 115 -2.20 -9.02 -22.07
C LYS A 115 -3.23 -8.88 -23.18
N SER A 116 -4.51 -9.16 -22.89
CA SER A 116 -5.60 -9.00 -23.84
C SER A 116 -5.80 -7.54 -24.28
N LEU A 117 -5.70 -6.58 -23.35
CA LEU A 117 -5.75 -5.16 -23.69
C LEU A 117 -4.60 -4.77 -24.63
N ALA A 118 -3.37 -5.19 -24.31
CA ALA A 118 -2.20 -4.86 -25.11
C ALA A 118 -2.25 -5.42 -26.54
N GLN A 119 -2.90 -6.57 -26.74
CA GLN A 119 -3.16 -7.12 -28.07
C GLN A 119 -4.20 -6.33 -28.86
N LYS A 120 -5.19 -5.75 -28.17
CA LYS A 120 -6.33 -5.05 -28.81
C LYS A 120 -6.06 -3.57 -29.05
N ILE A 121 -5.14 -2.98 -28.30
CA ILE A 121 -4.87 -1.54 -28.31
C ILE A 121 -3.49 -1.31 -28.94
N PRO A 122 -3.42 -0.65 -30.11
CA PRO A 122 -2.16 -0.34 -30.77
C PRO A 122 -1.21 0.45 -29.84
N HIS A 123 0.06 0.06 -29.84
CA HIS A 123 1.14 0.68 -29.05
C HIS A 123 0.90 0.70 -27.53
N LEU A 124 0.00 -0.14 -27.00
CA LEU A 124 -0.13 -0.31 -25.56
C LEU A 124 0.97 -1.26 -25.04
N LYS A 125 1.90 -0.70 -24.28
CA LYS A 125 3.00 -1.42 -23.64
C LYS A 125 2.57 -1.91 -22.27
N THR A 126 3.10 -3.06 -21.87
CA THR A 126 2.86 -3.65 -20.55
C THR A 126 4.17 -3.88 -19.83
N ILE A 127 4.13 -3.81 -18.50
CA ILE A 127 5.33 -4.07 -17.69
C ILE A 127 5.85 -5.49 -17.90
N ASN A 128 7.16 -5.66 -17.78
CA ASN A 128 7.73 -6.99 -17.69
C ASN A 128 7.44 -7.53 -16.28
N PHE A 129 6.70 -8.64 -16.21
CA PHE A 129 6.30 -9.27 -14.95
C PHE A 129 7.47 -9.84 -14.14
N ALA A 130 8.68 -9.92 -14.71
CA ALA A 130 9.87 -10.13 -13.90
C ALA A 130 10.00 -9.04 -12.82
N TYR A 131 9.66 -7.77 -13.12
CA TYR A 131 9.65 -6.66 -12.16
C TYR A 131 8.42 -6.65 -11.24
N TYR A 132 7.52 -7.61 -11.37
CA TYR A 132 6.33 -7.73 -10.54
C TYR A 132 6.59 -8.72 -9.40
N LYS A 133 7.04 -8.21 -8.24
CA LYS A 133 7.04 -9.00 -6.99
C LYS A 133 5.90 -8.57 -6.10
N LEU A 134 5.08 -9.54 -5.72
CA LEU A 134 3.99 -9.38 -4.78
C LEU A 134 4.52 -9.62 -3.36
N ASN A 135 4.64 -8.58 -2.55
CA ASN A 135 5.00 -8.78 -1.15
C ASN A 135 3.75 -9.25 -0.37
N LYS A 136 3.76 -10.50 0.11
CA LYS A 136 2.60 -11.14 0.78
C LYS A 136 2.34 -10.63 2.21
N HIS A 137 3.00 -9.58 2.66
CA HIS A 137 3.09 -9.25 4.08
C HIS A 137 1.98 -8.34 4.63
N ILE A 138 1.10 -7.75 3.81
CA ILE A 138 0.10 -6.79 4.31
C ILE A 138 -1.26 -6.95 3.58
N GLY A 139 -2.15 -7.81 4.08
CA GLY A 139 -3.58 -7.77 3.69
C GLY A 139 -3.86 -7.72 2.17
N PRO A 140 -4.79 -6.87 1.69
CA PRO A 140 -5.08 -6.67 0.27
C PRO A 140 -4.14 -5.62 -0.38
N GLU A 141 -3.22 -5.05 0.39
CA GLU A 141 -2.25 -4.05 -0.05
C GLU A 141 -1.04 -4.78 -0.62
N CYS A 142 -0.87 -4.63 -1.93
CA CYS A 142 0.19 -5.31 -2.67
C CYS A 142 1.33 -4.31 -2.86
N ASP A 143 2.44 -4.48 -2.14
CA ASP A 143 3.67 -3.75 -2.48
C ASP A 143 4.22 -4.31 -3.79
N TYR A 144 4.40 -3.43 -4.78
CA TYR A 144 5.01 -3.75 -6.07
C TYR A 144 6.27 -2.92 -6.25
N HIS A 145 7.30 -3.54 -6.84
CA HIS A 145 8.59 -2.92 -7.05
C HIS A 145 8.91 -2.81 -8.53
N ILE A 146 8.34 -1.80 -9.18
CA ILE A 146 8.59 -1.53 -10.59
C ILE A 146 9.58 -0.37 -10.69
N PRO A 147 10.79 -0.57 -11.26
CA PRO A 147 11.70 0.53 -11.52
C PRO A 147 11.03 1.56 -12.43
N TYR A 148 11.04 2.83 -12.05
CA TYR A 148 10.50 3.91 -12.89
C TYR A 148 11.24 4.01 -14.22
N GLN A 149 12.51 3.59 -14.28
CA GLN A 149 13.29 3.52 -15.52
C GLN A 149 12.64 2.57 -16.53
N HIS A 150 12.06 1.46 -16.05
CA HIS A 150 11.32 0.52 -16.88
C HIS A 150 10.08 1.19 -17.48
N LEU A 151 9.29 1.88 -16.66
CA LEU A 151 8.10 2.61 -17.12
C LEU A 151 8.45 3.72 -18.11
N TYR A 152 9.51 4.46 -17.84
CA TYR A 152 10.02 5.49 -18.73
C TYR A 152 10.43 4.90 -20.08
N ASN A 153 11.16 3.78 -20.10
CA ASN A 153 11.59 3.15 -21.35
C ASN A 153 10.39 2.62 -22.18
N LEU A 154 9.35 2.09 -21.53
CA LEU A 154 8.11 1.69 -22.23
C LEU A 154 7.36 2.89 -22.80
N ALA A 155 7.29 4.00 -22.06
CA ALA A 155 6.67 5.23 -22.54
C ALA A 155 7.46 5.82 -23.72
N ALA A 156 8.79 5.82 -23.63
CA ALA A 156 9.69 6.23 -24.69
C ALA A 156 9.48 5.39 -25.96
N GLU A 157 9.41 4.06 -25.84
CA GLU A 157 9.13 3.16 -26.97
C GLU A 157 7.76 3.47 -27.61
N CYS A 158 6.71 3.62 -26.80
CA CYS A 158 5.37 3.96 -27.29
C CYS A 158 5.38 5.28 -28.10
N LEU A 159 6.03 6.32 -27.58
CA LEU A 159 6.13 7.62 -28.26
C LEU A 159 6.90 7.53 -29.57
N GLU A 160 8.01 6.78 -29.62
CA GLU A 160 8.76 6.57 -30.85
C GLU A 160 7.91 5.88 -31.92
N GLU A 161 7.15 4.84 -31.56
CA GLU A 161 6.24 4.15 -32.49
C GLU A 161 5.14 5.09 -33.02
N LEU A 162 4.49 5.85 -32.14
CA LEU A 162 3.48 6.84 -32.55
C LEU A 162 4.07 7.90 -33.48
N SER A 163 5.33 8.28 -33.28
CA SER A 163 6.02 9.27 -34.13
C SER A 163 6.25 8.76 -35.56
N LEU A 164 6.53 7.46 -35.72
CA LEU A 164 6.72 6.83 -37.03
C LEU A 164 5.41 6.78 -37.84
N GLU A 165 4.28 6.76 -37.14
CA GLU A 165 2.94 6.73 -37.74
C GLU A 165 2.33 8.14 -37.92
N ASN A 166 3.12 9.20 -37.75
CA ASN A 166 2.67 10.59 -37.81
C ASN A 166 1.57 10.94 -36.79
N LYS A 167 1.46 10.16 -35.70
CA LYS A 167 0.48 10.39 -34.63
C LYS A 167 0.97 11.39 -33.58
N ILE A 168 2.24 11.80 -33.64
CA ILE A 168 2.80 12.86 -32.79
C ILE A 168 3.07 14.09 -33.66
N LYS A 169 2.50 15.22 -33.26
CA LYS A 169 2.68 16.50 -33.97
C LYS A 169 4.16 16.87 -34.09
N GLY A 170 4.61 17.17 -35.31
CA GLY A 170 5.97 17.61 -35.60
C GLY A 170 7.00 16.49 -35.84
N PHE A 171 6.57 15.22 -35.77
CA PHE A 171 7.39 14.06 -36.09
C PHE A 171 6.73 13.20 -37.17
N ASN A 172 7.56 12.50 -37.94
CA ASN A 172 7.12 11.61 -39.01
C ASN A 172 8.15 10.51 -39.26
N LYS A 173 7.88 9.63 -40.23
CA LYS A 173 8.78 8.52 -40.59
C LYS A 173 10.19 8.96 -41.01
N GLU A 174 10.32 10.11 -41.67
CA GLU A 174 11.61 10.67 -42.14
C GLU A 174 12.37 11.37 -41.01
N LYS A 175 11.63 11.91 -40.03
CA LYS A 175 12.13 12.61 -38.85
C LYS A 175 11.47 12.04 -37.59
N PRO A 176 11.81 10.80 -37.20
CA PRO A 176 11.19 10.15 -36.07
C PRO A 176 11.63 10.79 -34.75
N LEU A 177 10.76 10.71 -33.75
CA LEU A 177 11.15 11.02 -32.38
C LEU A 177 12.17 9.98 -31.91
N LYS A 178 13.18 10.42 -31.17
CA LYS A 178 14.16 9.54 -30.51
C LYS A 178 14.30 9.93 -29.05
N MET A 179 14.07 8.95 -28.19
CA MET A 179 14.05 9.09 -26.75
C MET A 179 15.25 8.35 -26.16
N HIS A 180 15.96 9.00 -25.23
CA HIS A 180 17.02 8.33 -24.48
C HIS A 180 16.46 7.12 -23.72
N ARG A 181 17.27 6.07 -23.53
CA ARG A 181 16.91 4.90 -22.71
C ARG A 181 17.68 4.90 -21.40
N LEU A 182 16.97 4.67 -20.31
CA LEU A 182 17.56 4.58 -18.97
C LEU A 182 18.02 3.14 -18.72
N SER A 183 19.16 2.99 -18.04
CA SER A 183 19.55 1.70 -17.49
C SER A 183 18.54 1.27 -16.42
N VAL A 184 17.95 0.09 -16.62
CA VAL A 184 16.93 -0.46 -15.71
C VAL A 184 17.66 -1.37 -14.71
N PRO A 185 17.66 -1.04 -13.40
CA PRO A 185 18.28 -1.90 -12.39
C PRO A 185 17.54 -3.24 -12.29
N SER A 186 18.27 -4.30 -11.89
CA SER A 186 17.67 -5.63 -11.76
C SER A 186 16.60 -5.68 -10.67
N VAL A 187 15.63 -6.57 -10.87
CA VAL A 187 14.53 -6.83 -9.94
C VAL A 187 15.06 -7.26 -8.59
N GLU A 188 16.03 -8.18 -8.59
CA GLU A 188 16.66 -8.71 -7.39
C GLU A 188 17.29 -7.58 -6.58
N LEU A 189 17.94 -6.63 -7.25
CA LEU A 189 18.58 -5.49 -6.62
C LEU A 189 17.55 -4.56 -5.96
N ILE A 190 16.46 -4.23 -6.66
CA ILE A 190 15.41 -3.36 -6.10
C ILE A 190 14.71 -4.03 -4.91
N ASN A 191 14.36 -5.31 -5.03
CA ASN A 191 13.74 -6.03 -3.93
C ASN A 191 14.66 -6.13 -2.72
N LYS A 192 15.95 -6.40 -2.95
CA LYS A 192 16.94 -6.44 -1.89
C LYS A 192 17.06 -5.08 -1.20
N ALA A 193 17.05 -3.98 -1.97
CA ALA A 193 17.03 -2.63 -1.41
C ALA A 193 15.79 -2.41 -0.53
N TYR A 194 14.59 -2.70 -1.05
CA TYR A 194 13.35 -2.53 -0.30
C TYR A 194 13.30 -3.38 0.97
N GLU A 195 13.65 -4.67 0.89
CA GLU A 195 13.70 -5.54 2.07
C GLU A 195 14.62 -4.99 3.17
N LEU A 196 15.74 -4.37 2.78
CA LEU A 196 16.67 -3.77 3.72
C LEU A 196 16.12 -2.46 4.30
N GLU A 197 15.41 -1.63 3.53
CA GLU A 197 14.67 -0.47 4.08
C GLU A 197 13.67 -0.90 5.14
N GLN A 198 12.88 -1.95 4.87
CA GLN A 198 11.89 -2.48 5.82
C GLN A 198 12.55 -3.05 7.08
N LYS A 199 13.72 -3.70 6.96
CA LYS A 199 14.45 -4.28 8.10
C LYS A 199 15.16 -3.21 8.93
N THR A 200 15.67 -2.15 8.31
CA THR A 200 16.50 -1.13 8.95
C THR A 200 15.72 0.11 9.39
N GLY A 201 14.54 0.35 8.81
CA GLY A 201 13.74 1.57 9.04
C GLY A 201 14.27 2.82 8.32
N VAL A 202 15.29 2.69 7.48
CA VAL A 202 15.91 3.81 6.75
C VAL A 202 15.40 3.81 5.30
N ILE A 203 14.63 4.84 4.93
CA ILE A 203 14.10 5.01 3.56
C ILE A 203 15.20 5.57 2.65
N PHE A 204 15.41 4.95 1.49
CA PHE A 204 16.21 5.52 0.42
C PHE A 204 15.42 6.61 -0.29
N LYS A 205 15.83 7.87 -0.11
CA LYS A 205 15.38 8.91 -1.04
C LYS A 205 15.91 8.61 -2.44
N ASN A 206 14.99 8.69 -3.42
CA ASN A 206 15.16 8.39 -4.84
C ASN A 206 16.52 8.83 -5.39
N ASN A 207 17.39 7.87 -5.68
CA ASN A 207 18.69 8.12 -6.29
C ASN A 207 18.86 7.38 -7.62
N LYS A 208 19.51 8.06 -8.55
CA LYS A 208 19.37 7.88 -10.01
C LYS A 208 20.19 6.74 -10.64
N VAL A 209 20.96 5.93 -9.90
CA VAL A 209 21.91 5.00 -10.53
C VAL A 209 22.12 3.71 -9.72
N GLU A 210 22.21 2.57 -10.41
CA GLU A 210 22.44 1.22 -9.88
C GLU A 210 23.65 1.11 -8.93
N LYS A 211 24.75 1.80 -9.25
CA LYS A 211 25.98 1.84 -8.42
C LYS A 211 25.72 2.41 -7.02
N GLU A 212 24.86 3.41 -6.89
CA GLU A 212 24.52 4.02 -5.60
C GLU A 212 23.61 3.09 -4.79
N ILE A 213 22.68 2.39 -5.44
CA ILE A 213 21.83 1.37 -4.80
C ILE A 213 22.72 0.27 -4.21
N LEU A 214 23.71 -0.21 -4.98
CA LEU A 214 24.61 -1.28 -4.54
C LEU A 214 25.51 -0.84 -3.37
N GLN A 215 26.02 0.40 -3.39
CA GLN A 215 26.79 0.95 -2.26
C GLN A 215 25.95 1.06 -0.99
N LYS A 216 24.70 1.54 -1.11
CA LYS A 216 23.78 1.65 0.01
C LYS A 216 23.34 0.29 0.58
N ILE A 217 23.11 -0.70 -0.28
CA ILE A 217 22.87 -2.10 0.13
C ILE A 217 24.04 -2.61 0.98
N LYS A 218 25.29 -2.43 0.51
CA LYS A 218 26.48 -2.84 1.27
C LYS A 218 26.56 -2.15 2.63
N ALA A 219 26.22 -0.86 2.69
CA ALA A 219 26.21 -0.10 3.94
C ALA A 219 25.14 -0.61 4.93
N GLN A 220 23.93 -0.90 4.45
CA GLN A 220 22.84 -1.43 5.28
C GLN A 220 23.08 -2.88 5.72
N GLU A 221 23.66 -3.73 4.88
CA GLU A 221 24.10 -5.08 5.28
C GLU A 221 25.12 -5.00 6.43
N LYS A 222 26.06 -4.04 6.36
CA LYS A 222 27.00 -3.78 7.44
C LYS A 222 26.29 -3.32 8.71
N LEU A 223 25.33 -2.39 8.61
CA LEU A 223 24.53 -1.92 9.75
C LEU A 223 23.75 -3.06 10.41
N LEU A 224 23.09 -3.91 9.62
CA LEU A 224 22.33 -5.06 10.12
C LEU A 224 23.23 -6.08 10.82
N ARG A 225 24.45 -6.32 10.28
CA ARG A 225 25.46 -7.16 10.95
C ARG A 225 25.85 -6.57 12.30
N THR A 226 26.13 -5.27 12.37
CA THR A 226 26.48 -4.59 13.63
C THR A 226 25.34 -4.65 14.64
N GLN A 227 24.09 -4.41 14.24
CA GLN A 227 22.92 -4.53 15.12
C GLN A 227 22.77 -5.94 15.69
N ASN A 228 22.93 -6.98 14.85
CA ASN A 228 22.87 -8.37 15.31
C ASN A 228 24.02 -8.74 16.25
N LEU A 229 25.20 -8.16 16.07
CA LEU A 229 26.34 -8.32 16.97
C LEU A 229 26.08 -7.65 18.32
N LEU A 230 25.55 -6.42 18.33
CA LEU A 230 25.15 -5.72 19.56
C LEU A 230 24.10 -6.50 20.34
N LEU A 231 23.07 -7.02 19.67
CA LEU A 231 22.04 -7.84 20.30
C LEU A 231 22.61 -9.11 20.95
N LYS A 232 23.60 -9.76 20.31
CA LYS A 232 24.30 -10.91 20.88
C LYS A 232 25.16 -10.54 22.10
N ILE A 233 25.76 -9.35 22.09
CA ILE A 233 26.53 -8.82 23.22
C ILE A 233 25.60 -8.53 24.40
N GLU A 234 24.48 -7.84 24.15
CA GLU A 234 23.44 -7.56 25.16
C GLU A 234 22.88 -8.84 25.77
N GLN A 235 22.59 -9.87 24.94
CA GLN A 235 22.11 -11.16 25.42
C GLN A 235 23.16 -11.92 26.26
N LYS A 236 24.45 -11.79 25.94
CA LYS A 236 25.53 -12.36 26.76
C LYS A 236 25.69 -11.61 28.09
N GLN A 237 25.58 -10.29 28.08
CA GLN A 237 25.62 -9.46 29.28
C GLN A 237 24.40 -9.71 30.20
N ALA A 238 23.21 -9.87 29.63
CA ALA A 238 21.99 -10.21 30.39
C ALA A 238 22.06 -11.61 31.05
N LYS A 239 22.81 -12.56 30.47
CA LYS A 239 23.06 -13.87 31.10
C LYS A 239 24.08 -13.81 32.24
N PHE A 240 25.02 -12.87 32.19
CA PHE A 240 26.03 -12.65 33.24
C PHE A 240 25.48 -11.84 34.43
N ASN A 241 24.51 -10.95 34.20
CA ASN A 241 23.92 -10.08 35.21
C ASN A 241 22.69 -10.68 35.94
N ASN A 242 22.51 -12.00 35.94
CA ASN A 242 21.57 -12.66 36.84
C ASN A 242 22.32 -13.18 38.09
N PRO A 243 22.32 -12.45 39.22
CA PRO A 243 22.62 -13.07 40.51
C PRO A 243 21.53 -14.11 40.84
N SER A 244 21.92 -15.09 41.64
CA SER A 244 21.10 -16.22 42.11
C SER A 244 19.75 -15.77 42.70
N PRO A 245 18.71 -16.64 42.67
CA PRO A 245 17.39 -16.30 43.20
C PRO A 245 17.39 -16.39 44.72
N GLN A 246 17.86 -15.34 45.40
CA GLN A 246 17.64 -15.15 46.83
C GLN A 246 17.26 -13.70 47.13
N ALA A 247 15.95 -13.44 47.12
CA ALA A 247 15.26 -12.56 48.08
C ALA A 247 13.75 -12.65 47.79
N GLN A 248 13.03 -13.36 48.66
CA GLN A 248 11.58 -13.33 48.71
C GLN A 248 11.14 -11.93 49.18
N ILE A 249 10.50 -11.19 48.27
CA ILE A 249 9.62 -10.07 48.60
C ILE A 249 8.25 -10.51 48.06
N PRO A 250 7.13 -10.40 48.82
CA PRO A 250 5.83 -10.92 48.38
C PRO A 250 5.39 -10.19 47.11
N LEU A 251 5.58 -10.85 45.96
CA LEU A 251 5.39 -10.25 44.64
C LEU A 251 3.88 -10.08 44.42
N GLN A 252 3.40 -8.84 44.54
CA GLN A 252 2.05 -8.50 44.13
C GLN A 252 1.82 -9.01 42.71
N LYS A 253 0.76 -9.81 42.51
CA LYS A 253 0.40 -10.32 41.18
C LYS A 253 0.28 -9.13 40.21
N PRO A 254 0.82 -9.22 38.99
CA PRO A 254 0.72 -8.14 38.02
C PRO A 254 -0.75 -7.86 37.67
N LYS A 255 -1.11 -6.60 37.45
CA LYS A 255 -2.43 -6.19 36.95
C LYS A 255 -2.39 -6.08 35.42
N GLY A 256 -3.48 -6.45 34.75
CA GLY A 256 -3.70 -6.23 33.32
C GLY A 256 -4.35 -7.39 32.56
N ALA A 257 -4.96 -8.35 33.26
CA ALA A 257 -5.78 -9.37 32.63
C ALA A 257 -7.00 -8.77 31.90
N VAL A 258 -7.61 -7.72 32.46
CA VAL A 258 -8.73 -6.99 31.84
C VAL A 258 -8.32 -6.37 30.50
N GLU A 259 -7.19 -5.65 30.46
CA GLU A 259 -6.72 -5.05 29.21
C GLU A 259 -6.39 -6.12 28.16
N ARG A 260 -5.91 -7.30 28.56
CA ARG A 260 -5.69 -8.41 27.64
C ARG A 260 -6.99 -8.91 27.02
N VAL A 261 -8.09 -8.95 27.79
CA VAL A 261 -9.42 -9.27 27.26
C VAL A 261 -9.91 -8.19 26.31
N HIS A 262 -9.71 -6.91 26.63
CA HIS A 262 -10.07 -5.79 25.73
C HIS A 262 -9.27 -5.77 24.43
N ARG A 263 -8.00 -6.21 24.48
CA ARG A 263 -7.14 -6.37 23.29
C ARG A 263 -7.50 -7.58 22.44
N HIS A 264 -8.28 -8.53 22.97
CA HIS A 264 -8.72 -9.71 22.23
C HIS A 264 -9.60 -9.31 21.03
N LEU A 265 -9.45 -10.02 19.91
CA LEU A 265 -10.18 -9.71 18.67
C LEU A 265 -11.70 -9.67 18.88
N ALA A 266 -12.24 -10.61 19.65
CA ALA A 266 -13.68 -10.67 19.94
C ALA A 266 -14.18 -9.37 20.58
N TYR A 267 -13.47 -8.84 21.59
CA TYR A 267 -13.88 -7.60 22.24
C TYR A 267 -13.90 -6.42 21.25
N LYS A 268 -12.83 -6.28 20.44
CA LYS A 268 -12.73 -5.23 19.41
C LYS A 268 -13.86 -5.32 18.38
N LEU A 269 -14.18 -6.53 17.90
CA LEU A 269 -15.26 -6.76 16.94
C LEU A 269 -16.63 -6.47 17.56
N GLY A 270 -16.88 -6.91 18.80
CA GLY A 270 -18.12 -6.66 19.53
C GLY A 270 -18.42 -5.17 19.67
N ILE A 271 -17.41 -4.38 20.10
CA ILE A 271 -17.54 -2.92 20.18
C ILE A 271 -17.89 -2.33 18.81
N ALA A 272 -17.19 -2.73 17.76
CA ALA A 272 -17.42 -2.20 16.41
C ALA A 272 -18.83 -2.51 15.90
N ILE A 273 -19.36 -3.70 16.17
CA ILE A 273 -20.73 -4.08 15.80
C ILE A 273 -21.75 -3.22 16.55
N ILE A 274 -21.57 -3.02 17.85
CA ILE A 274 -22.47 -2.19 18.67
C ILE A 274 -22.44 -0.72 18.20
N VAL A 275 -21.26 -0.18 17.87
CA VAL A 275 -21.12 1.20 17.42
C VAL A 275 -21.73 1.38 16.02
N CYS A 276 -21.42 0.49 15.09
CA CYS A 276 -21.89 0.58 13.71
C CYS A 276 -23.40 0.32 13.58
N SER A 277 -23.99 -0.48 14.46
CA SER A 277 -25.43 -0.81 14.42
C SER A 277 -26.37 0.33 14.85
N LYS A 278 -25.85 1.47 15.30
CA LYS A 278 -26.66 2.62 15.72
C LYS A 278 -27.21 3.46 14.57
N SER A 279 -26.76 3.26 13.34
CA SER A 279 -27.22 4.03 12.18
C SER A 279 -27.19 3.19 10.89
N LEU A 280 -28.04 3.55 9.92
CA LEU A 280 -28.07 2.89 8.60
C LEU A 280 -26.73 3.03 7.85
N LEU A 281 -26.11 4.21 7.89
CA LEU A 281 -24.77 4.43 7.33
C LEU A 281 -23.69 3.64 8.08
N GLY A 282 -23.83 3.48 9.39
CA GLY A 282 -22.95 2.64 10.21
C GLY A 282 -23.05 1.17 9.80
N TYR A 283 -24.26 0.65 9.57
CA TYR A 283 -24.46 -0.70 9.03
C TYR A 283 -23.79 -0.90 7.67
N ALA A 284 -23.91 0.06 6.76
CA ALA A 284 -23.26 0.00 5.45
C ALA A 284 -21.72 0.00 5.55
N ARG A 285 -21.15 0.74 6.52
CA ARG A 285 -19.71 0.80 6.78
C ARG A 285 -19.17 -0.38 7.59
N MET A 286 -20.04 -1.11 8.30
CA MET A 286 -19.67 -2.18 9.23
C MET A 286 -18.74 -3.24 8.61
N PRO A 287 -18.98 -3.76 7.38
CA PRO A 287 -18.08 -4.75 6.79
C PRO A 287 -16.63 -4.27 6.66
N PHE A 288 -16.44 -3.01 6.27
CA PHE A 288 -15.12 -2.39 6.12
C PHE A 288 -14.43 -2.18 7.47
N VAL A 289 -15.17 -1.72 8.48
CA VAL A 289 -14.65 -1.53 9.84
C VAL A 289 -14.20 -2.85 10.46
N LEU A 290 -15.01 -3.91 10.35
CA LEU A 290 -14.66 -5.24 10.87
C LEU A 290 -13.47 -5.84 10.15
N TYR A 291 -13.37 -5.64 8.83
CA TYR A 291 -12.20 -6.03 8.05
C TYR A 291 -10.93 -5.35 8.53
N HIS A 292 -10.97 -4.02 8.70
CA HIS A 292 -9.84 -3.22 9.17
C HIS A 292 -9.37 -3.66 10.57
N ILE A 293 -10.30 -3.85 11.53
CA ILE A 293 -9.97 -4.31 12.90
C ILE A 293 -9.27 -5.67 12.87
N LYS A 294 -9.76 -6.60 12.05
CA LYS A 294 -9.15 -7.93 11.90
C LYS A 294 -7.74 -7.84 11.32
N ALA A 295 -7.54 -7.03 10.29
CA ALA A 295 -6.24 -6.82 9.67
C ALA A 295 -5.23 -6.20 10.66
N GLN A 296 -5.64 -5.14 11.36
CA GLN A 296 -4.81 -4.47 12.36
C GLN A 296 -4.46 -5.42 13.53
N HIS A 297 -5.42 -6.21 14.02
CA HIS A 297 -5.16 -7.18 15.08
C HIS A 297 -4.16 -8.26 14.66
N LYS A 298 -4.23 -8.74 13.42
CA LYS A 298 -3.24 -9.68 12.87
C LYS A 298 -1.85 -9.06 12.83
N PHE A 299 -1.73 -7.82 12.38
CA PHE A 299 -0.47 -7.08 12.36
C PHE A 299 0.12 -6.90 13.77
N GLU A 300 -0.71 -6.54 14.76
CA GLU A 300 -0.30 -6.44 16.17
C GLU A 300 0.23 -7.77 16.71
N GLN A 301 -0.43 -8.89 16.40
CA GLN A 301 0.03 -10.22 16.81
C GLN A 301 1.37 -10.58 16.16
N GLU A 302 1.55 -10.34 14.87
CA GLU A 302 2.81 -10.62 14.18
C GLU A 302 3.96 -9.77 14.74
N LYS A 303 3.71 -8.49 15.04
CA LYS A 303 4.68 -7.60 15.69
C LYS A 303 5.08 -8.13 17.07
N PHE A 304 4.11 -8.59 17.86
CA PHE A 304 4.36 -9.16 19.18
C PHE A 304 5.16 -10.47 19.10
N GLN A 305 4.82 -11.37 18.18
CA GLN A 305 5.58 -12.60 17.95
C GLN A 305 7.04 -12.33 17.54
N LYS A 306 7.26 -11.35 16.65
CA LYS A 306 8.62 -10.91 16.29
C LYS A 306 9.38 -10.32 17.49
N ALA A 307 8.69 -9.63 18.41
CA ALA A 307 9.30 -9.12 19.63
C ALA A 307 9.67 -10.25 20.61
N LEU A 308 8.83 -11.29 20.75
CA LEU A 308 9.12 -12.48 21.55
C LEU A 308 10.35 -13.25 21.05
N LEU A 309 10.50 -13.37 19.73
CA LEU A 309 11.68 -14.00 19.13
C LEU A 309 12.99 -13.23 19.44
N LYS A 310 12.91 -11.90 19.57
CA LYS A 310 14.06 -11.05 19.90
C LYS A 310 14.36 -11.02 21.39
N ASN A 311 13.33 -11.05 22.23
CA ASN A 311 13.43 -11.06 23.69
C ASN A 311 12.40 -12.01 24.32
N PRO A 312 12.80 -13.25 24.68
CA PRO A 312 11.92 -14.24 25.29
C PRO A 312 11.33 -13.83 26.65
N VAL A 313 11.93 -12.85 27.34
CA VAL A 313 11.45 -12.33 28.63
C VAL A 313 10.12 -11.58 28.49
N LEU A 314 9.77 -11.12 27.27
CA LEU A 314 8.49 -10.46 26.98
C LEU A 314 7.28 -11.42 26.95
N LYS A 315 7.49 -12.73 27.19
CA LYS A 315 6.41 -13.71 27.24
C LYS A 315 5.45 -13.37 28.37
N LEU A 316 4.21 -13.05 28.01
CA LEU A 316 3.15 -12.77 28.98
C LEU A 316 2.87 -14.01 29.83
N LEU A 317 2.65 -13.78 31.12
CA LEU A 317 2.27 -14.84 32.05
C LEU A 317 0.87 -15.41 31.70
N PRO A 318 0.50 -16.60 32.20
CA PRO A 318 -0.87 -17.11 32.10
C PRO A 318 -1.89 -16.11 32.65
N LEU A 319 -3.09 -16.04 32.09
CA LEU A 319 -4.07 -14.99 32.46
C LEU A 319 -4.48 -15.10 33.95
N GLU A 320 -4.48 -16.32 34.47
CA GLU A 320 -4.81 -16.71 35.86
C GLU A 320 -3.82 -16.19 36.89
N SER A 321 -2.59 -15.84 36.45
CA SER A 321 -1.52 -15.35 37.33
C SER A 321 -1.65 -13.86 37.67
N TYR A 322 -2.56 -13.15 37.02
CA TYR A 322 -2.76 -11.70 37.20
C TYR A 322 -3.70 -11.41 38.38
N ALA A 323 -3.52 -10.27 39.03
CA ALA A 323 -4.33 -9.85 40.18
C ALA A 323 -5.81 -9.59 39.82
N ASP A 324 -6.08 -9.14 38.59
CA ASP A 324 -7.39 -8.76 38.09
C ASP A 324 -8.07 -9.85 37.24
N TYR A 325 -7.62 -11.10 37.37
CA TYR A 325 -8.16 -12.24 36.60
C TYR A 325 -9.68 -12.40 36.72
N GLU A 326 -10.24 -12.28 37.93
CA GLU A 326 -11.69 -12.37 38.16
C GLU A 326 -12.47 -11.29 37.41
N ASN A 327 -11.91 -10.09 37.28
CA ASN A 327 -12.52 -9.02 36.49
C ASN A 327 -12.41 -9.31 34.99
N ALA A 328 -11.31 -9.90 34.54
CA ALA A 328 -11.14 -10.35 33.16
C ALA A 328 -12.16 -11.43 32.77
N LEU A 329 -12.47 -12.36 33.68
CA LEU A 329 -13.54 -13.35 33.48
C LEU A 329 -14.92 -12.70 33.32
N LYS A 330 -15.23 -11.65 34.10
CA LYS A 330 -16.46 -10.86 33.94
C LYS A 330 -16.50 -10.18 32.56
N GLU A 331 -15.40 -9.59 32.12
CA GLU A 331 -15.29 -8.97 30.80
C GLU A 331 -15.45 -9.99 29.65
N GLN A 332 -14.96 -11.23 29.79
CA GLN A 332 -15.19 -12.28 28.79
C GLN A 332 -16.66 -12.74 28.74
N ARG A 333 -17.41 -12.57 29.84
CA ARG A 333 -18.84 -12.90 29.90
C ARG A 333 -19.75 -11.76 29.41
N CYS A 334 -19.21 -10.55 29.21
CA CYS A 334 -20.02 -9.41 28.80
C CYS A 334 -20.63 -9.61 27.39
N TYR A 335 -21.76 -8.95 27.15
CA TYR A 335 -22.47 -8.97 25.87
C TYR A 335 -21.55 -8.62 24.69
N THR A 336 -20.73 -7.57 24.84
CA THR A 336 -19.78 -7.14 23.82
C THR A 336 -18.84 -8.27 23.40
N TYR A 337 -18.22 -8.96 24.36
CA TYR A 337 -17.28 -10.04 24.07
C TYR A 337 -17.98 -11.24 23.41
N LYS A 338 -19.14 -11.65 23.94
CA LYS A 338 -19.97 -12.73 23.38
C LYS A 338 -20.42 -12.42 21.94
N LEU A 339 -20.83 -11.19 21.66
CA LEU A 339 -21.24 -10.74 20.33
C LEU A 339 -20.07 -10.81 19.33
N GLY A 340 -18.88 -10.41 19.74
CA GLY A 340 -17.68 -10.53 18.92
C GLY A 340 -17.27 -11.97 18.64
N LEU A 341 -17.41 -12.87 19.62
CA LEU A 341 -17.18 -14.31 19.43
C LEU A 341 -18.17 -14.89 18.40
N ALA A 342 -19.45 -14.55 18.50
CA ALA A 342 -20.46 -14.97 17.53
C ALA A 342 -20.11 -14.48 16.11
N MET A 343 -19.60 -13.25 15.97
CA MET A 343 -19.17 -12.75 14.66
C MET A 343 -17.97 -13.53 14.10
N MET A 344 -17.00 -13.88 14.95
CA MET A 344 -15.85 -14.70 14.55
C MET A 344 -16.31 -16.09 14.06
N GLU A 345 -17.27 -16.70 14.73
CA GLU A 345 -17.83 -18.00 14.35
C GLU A 345 -18.65 -17.94 13.07
N ALA A 346 -19.46 -16.90 12.92
CA ALA A 346 -20.22 -16.61 11.71
C ALA A 346 -19.31 -16.46 10.48
N HIS A 347 -18.19 -15.75 10.64
CA HIS A 347 -17.19 -15.59 9.58
C HIS A 347 -16.52 -16.92 9.22
N ARG A 348 -16.27 -17.82 10.18
CA ARG A 348 -15.70 -19.15 9.90
C ARG A 348 -16.67 -20.00 9.08
N ASN A 349 -17.97 -19.90 9.37
CA ASN A 349 -19.03 -20.67 8.72
C ASN A 349 -19.79 -19.86 7.66
N LEU A 350 -19.14 -18.90 7.00
CA LEU A 350 -19.79 -17.98 6.06
C LEU A 350 -20.57 -18.72 4.96
N PHE A 351 -19.97 -19.76 4.37
CA PHE A 351 -20.58 -20.59 3.32
C PHE A 351 -21.70 -21.53 3.81
N LYS A 352 -21.85 -21.70 5.13
CA LYS A 352 -22.92 -22.50 5.75
C LYS A 352 -24.06 -21.63 6.31
N GLY A 353 -24.20 -20.40 5.82
CA GLY A 353 -25.20 -19.45 6.31
C GLY A 353 -24.84 -18.76 7.63
N GLY A 354 -23.55 -18.67 7.96
CA GLY A 354 -23.08 -18.09 9.22
C GLY A 354 -23.61 -16.67 9.52
N LEU A 355 -23.85 -15.85 8.49
CA LEU A 355 -24.47 -14.51 8.65
C LEU A 355 -25.93 -14.58 9.13
N VAL A 356 -26.71 -15.53 8.60
CA VAL A 356 -28.10 -15.74 9.02
C VAL A 356 -28.13 -16.24 10.46
N TRP A 357 -27.26 -17.20 10.79
CA TRP A 357 -27.09 -17.66 12.16
C TRP A 357 -26.71 -16.51 13.10
N PHE A 358 -25.76 -15.66 12.70
CA PHE A 358 -25.33 -14.50 13.48
C PHE A 358 -26.47 -13.52 13.76
N TYR A 359 -27.37 -13.31 12.79
CA TYR A 359 -28.53 -12.46 12.99
C TYR A 359 -29.44 -12.98 14.12
N PHE A 360 -29.73 -14.27 14.15
CA PHE A 360 -30.53 -14.86 15.24
C PHE A 360 -29.78 -14.89 16.57
N GLU A 361 -28.49 -15.21 16.53
CA GLU A 361 -27.63 -15.30 17.72
C GLU A 361 -27.45 -13.94 18.39
N SER A 362 -27.22 -12.88 17.61
CA SER A 362 -27.11 -11.51 18.14
C SER A 362 -28.40 -11.06 18.83
N LYS A 363 -29.58 -11.46 18.32
CA LYS A 363 -30.88 -11.22 18.98
C LYS A 363 -31.05 -12.04 20.25
N ARG A 364 -30.54 -13.27 20.30
CA ARG A 364 -30.57 -14.11 21.51
C ARG A 364 -29.69 -13.50 22.61
N LEU A 365 -28.44 -13.17 22.27
CA LEU A 365 -27.47 -12.54 23.17
C LEU A 365 -27.98 -11.20 23.71
N LYS A 366 -28.67 -10.40 22.87
CA LYS A 366 -29.26 -9.13 23.31
C LYS A 366 -30.36 -9.33 24.35
N ARG A 367 -31.24 -10.32 24.14
CA ARG A 367 -32.31 -10.68 25.09
C ARG A 367 -31.76 -11.20 26.41
N GLU A 368 -30.68 -11.98 26.38
CA GLU A 368 -29.99 -12.44 27.60
C GLU A 368 -29.40 -11.27 28.38
N PHE A 369 -28.71 -10.36 27.69
CA PHE A 369 -28.16 -9.17 28.32
C PHE A 369 -29.24 -8.25 28.92
N GLU A 370 -30.38 -8.08 28.25
CA GLU A 370 -31.50 -7.31 28.77
C GLU A 370 -32.13 -7.95 30.01
N LYS A 371 -32.21 -9.28 30.07
CA LYS A 371 -32.70 -10.02 31.25
C LYS A 371 -31.73 -9.98 32.43
N GLU A 372 -30.42 -10.02 32.19
CA GLU A 372 -29.40 -9.91 33.24
C GLU A 372 -29.31 -8.50 33.85
N LYS A 373 -29.91 -7.50 33.21
CA LYS A 373 -29.92 -6.09 33.65
C LYS A 373 -31.21 -5.70 34.41
N GLN A 374 -32.26 -6.51 34.32
CA GLN A 374 -33.49 -6.41 35.11
C GLN A 374 -33.29 -7.14 36.44
#